data_AF-A0A1F5QSJ6-F1
#
_entry.id   AF-A0A1F5QSJ6-F1
#
_cell.length_a   1.000
_cell.length_b   1.000
_cell.length_c   1.000
_cell.angle_alpha   90.00
_cell.angle_beta   90.00
_cell.angle_gamma   90.00
#
_symmetry.space_group_name_H-M   'P 1'
#
loop_
_entity.id
_entity.type
_entity.pdbx_description
1 polymer ?
#
loop_
_entity_poly.entity_id
_entity_poly.type
_entity_poly.pdbx_seq_one_letter_code
_entity_poly.pdbx_strand_id
1 'polypeptide(L)'
;MSTDWTRVVEALFPAAGGEPALVLRTAIVDTENVDGTVDLLLSGVVIPDVPVVDGAVTAEDSVVTVLVSTGTLLVLGSIRT
;
A
#
# COMPACT_ATOMS: atom_id res chain seq x y z
N MET A 1 13.51 0.42 -17.84
CA MET A 1 12.93 1.73 -17.49
C MET A 1 11.96 1.49 -16.36
N SER A 2 12.14 2.14 -15.21
CA SER A 2 11.19 2.05 -14.09
C SER A 2 10.05 3.03 -14.36
N THR A 3 8.81 2.54 -14.35
CA THR A 3 7.63 3.40 -14.47
C THR A 3 7.50 4.23 -13.20
N ASP A 4 7.53 5.55 -13.33
CA ASP A 4 7.29 6.47 -12.22
C ASP A 4 5.80 6.54 -11.93
N TRP A 5 5.35 5.65 -11.05
CA TRP A 5 3.96 5.52 -10.64
C TRP A 5 3.42 6.77 -9.94
N THR A 6 4.30 7.58 -9.34
CA THR A 6 3.93 8.86 -8.69
C THR A 6 3.21 9.78 -9.67
N ARG A 7 3.76 9.93 -10.88
CA ARG A 7 3.19 10.80 -11.92
C ARG A 7 1.87 10.27 -12.48
N VAL A 8 1.71 8.96 -12.53
CA VAL A 8 0.45 8.32 -12.97
C VAL A 8 -0.66 8.60 -11.96
N VAL A 9 -0.34 8.49 -10.67
CA VAL A 9 -1.29 8.76 -9.58
C VAL A 9 -1.69 10.24 -9.55
N GLU A 10 -0.74 11.15 -9.68
CA GLU A 10 -1.01 12.60 -9.73
C GLU A 10 -1.94 13.00 -10.88
N ALA A 11 -1.81 12.36 -12.04
CA ALA A 11 -2.65 12.64 -13.21
C ALA A 11 -4.09 12.13 -13.05
N LEU A 12 -4.28 10.99 -12.38
CA LEU A 12 -5.59 10.36 -12.21
C LEU A 12 -6.40 10.98 -11.06
N PHE A 13 -5.72 11.52 -10.05
CA PHE A 13 -6.36 12.03 -8.83
C PHE A 13 -5.82 13.40 -8.44
N PRO A 14 -6.13 14.46 -9.22
CA PRO A 14 -5.70 15.81 -8.90
C PRO A 14 -6.30 16.24 -7.54
N ALA A 15 -5.44 16.59 -6.59
CA ALA A 15 -5.81 16.97 -5.23
C ALA A 15 -6.76 18.17 -5.20
N ALA A 16 -8.06 17.94 -5.00
CA ALA A 16 -9.01 19.00 -4.69
C ALA A 16 -8.84 19.43 -3.22
N GLY A 17 -7.99 20.43 -2.96
CA GLY A 17 -7.88 21.04 -1.63
C GLY A 17 -6.49 21.05 -0.99
N GLY A 18 -5.44 20.62 -1.70
CA GLY A 18 -4.05 20.71 -1.20
C GLY A 18 -3.57 19.53 -0.37
N GLU A 19 -4.41 18.51 -0.17
CA GLU A 19 -4.03 17.23 0.45
C GLU A 19 -3.90 16.17 -0.66
N PRO A 20 -2.77 15.45 -0.76
CA PRO A 20 -2.59 14.47 -1.82
C PRO A 20 -3.63 13.36 -1.69
N ALA A 21 -4.51 13.26 -2.70
CA ALA A 21 -5.67 12.36 -2.67
C ALA A 21 -5.26 10.88 -2.56
N LEU A 22 -4.10 10.54 -3.12
CA LEU A 22 -3.48 9.22 -3.07
C LEU A 22 -1.96 9.34 -2.97
N VAL A 23 -1.36 8.57 -2.06
CA VAL A 23 0.09 8.54 -1.81
C VAL A 23 0.57 7.10 -1.83
N LEU A 24 1.68 6.84 -2.50
CA LEU A 24 2.36 5.54 -2.41
C LEU A 24 3.31 5.57 -1.22
N ARG A 25 3.23 4.53 -0.39
CA ARG A 25 4.15 4.27 0.70
C ARG A 25 4.67 2.85 0.64
N THR A 26 5.70 2.58 1.43
CA THR A 26 6.20 1.23 1.70
C THR A 26 5.85 0.86 3.12
N ALA A 27 5.38 -0.37 3.34
CA ALA A 27 5.17 -0.96 4.66
C ALA A 27 5.83 -2.35 4.71
N ILE A 28 5.97 -2.89 5.92
CA ILE A 28 6.35 -4.29 6.14
C ILE A 28 5.08 -5.06 6.48
N VAL A 29 4.92 -6.25 5.92
CA VAL A 29 3.86 -7.18 6.32
C VAL A 29 4.24 -7.78 7.67
N ASP A 30 3.43 -7.52 8.69
CA ASP A 30 3.60 -8.07 10.04
C ASP A 30 2.98 -9.46 10.15
N THR A 31 1.79 -9.67 9.57
CA THR A 31 1.10 -10.98 9.55
C THR A 31 0.13 -11.07 8.37
N GLU A 32 -0.04 -12.27 7.82
CA GLU A 32 -1.09 -12.58 6.83
C GLU A 32 -2.33 -13.15 7.53
N ASN A 33 -3.48 -12.50 7.32
CA ASN A 33 -4.74 -12.90 7.94
C ASN A 33 -5.44 -13.98 7.11
N VAL A 34 -6.24 -14.81 7.79
CA VAL A 34 -6.96 -15.94 7.16
C VAL A 34 -8.00 -15.47 6.14
N ASP A 35 -8.48 -14.24 6.26
CA ASP A 35 -9.45 -13.64 5.35
C ASP A 35 -8.82 -13.02 4.09
N GLY A 36 -7.50 -13.09 3.94
CA GLY A 36 -6.76 -12.53 2.80
C GLY A 36 -6.36 -11.06 2.97
N THR A 37 -6.63 -10.45 4.12
CA THR A 37 -6.03 -9.16 4.50
C THR A 37 -4.64 -9.36 5.12
N VAL A 38 -3.93 -8.26 5.36
CA VAL A 38 -2.64 -8.28 6.06
C VAL A 38 -2.57 -7.21 7.12
N ASP A 39 -1.85 -7.50 8.18
CA ASP A 39 -1.45 -6.51 9.18
C ASP A 39 -0.15 -5.86 8.71
N LEU A 40 -0.11 -4.53 8.71
CA LEU A 40 1.02 -3.76 8.18
C LEU A 40 1.74 -3.00 9.28
N LEU A 41 3.05 -3.18 9.37
CA LEU A 41 3.92 -2.30 10.12
C LEU A 41 4.28 -1.08 9.28
N LEU A 42 3.66 0.06 9.59
CA LEU A 42 3.90 1.34 8.95
C LEU A 42 4.43 2.34 9.99
N SER A 43 5.66 2.81 9.83
CA SER A 43 6.28 3.80 10.72
C SER A 43 6.27 3.41 12.22
N GLY A 44 6.39 2.11 12.51
CA GLY A 44 6.41 1.58 13.88
C GLY A 44 5.03 1.32 14.50
N VAL A 45 3.95 1.50 13.72
CA VAL A 45 2.58 1.20 14.12
C VAL A 45 2.05 0.04 13.29
N VAL A 46 1.43 -0.94 13.95
CA VAL A 46 0.72 -2.03 13.27
C VAL A 46 -0.68 -1.53 12.90
N ILE A 47 -1.01 -1.64 11.62
CA ILE A 47 -2.32 -1.32 11.06
C ILE A 47 -2.99 -2.64 10.67
N PRO A 48 -4.09 -3.03 11.32
CA PRO A 48 -4.71 -4.33 11.10
C PRO A 48 -5.59 -4.34 9.84
N ASP A 49 -5.88 -5.55 9.36
CA ASP A 49 -6.94 -5.85 8.39
C ASP A 49 -6.84 -5.04 7.07
N VAL A 50 -5.62 -4.81 6.57
CA VAL A 50 -5.43 -4.02 5.36
C VAL A 50 -5.69 -4.91 4.13
N PRO A 51 -6.58 -4.49 3.21
CA PRO A 51 -6.90 -5.27 2.03
C PRO A 51 -5.72 -5.34 1.06
N VAL A 52 -5.61 -6.48 0.38
CA VAL A 52 -4.60 -6.77 -0.64
C VAL A 52 -5.26 -6.80 -2.01
N VAL A 53 -4.60 -6.22 -3.02
CA VAL A 53 -5.03 -6.34 -4.42
C VAL A 53 -5.03 -7.80 -4.83
N ASP A 54 -6.11 -8.24 -5.48
CA ASP A 54 -6.21 -9.62 -5.96
C ASP A 54 -5.04 -9.99 -6.89
N GLY A 55 -4.43 -11.15 -6.64
CA GLY A 55 -3.23 -11.62 -7.34
C GLY A 55 -1.91 -10.97 -6.92
N ALA A 56 -1.90 -10.05 -5.96
CA ALA A 56 -0.66 -9.53 -5.39
C ALA A 56 0.02 -10.58 -4.51
N VAL A 57 1.35 -10.65 -4.59
CA VAL A 57 2.15 -11.53 -3.75
C VAL A 57 2.60 -10.76 -2.51
N THR A 58 2.26 -11.30 -1.35
CA THR A 58 2.74 -10.87 -0.04
C THR A 58 3.40 -12.04 0.67
N ALA A 59 4.20 -11.72 1.68
CA ALA A 59 4.74 -12.68 2.64
C ALA A 59 5.03 -11.93 3.95
N GLU A 60 4.98 -12.62 5.07
CA GLU A 60 5.45 -12.08 6.36
C GLU A 60 6.89 -11.55 6.23
N ASP A 61 7.20 -10.45 6.92
CA ASP A 61 8.47 -9.69 6.85
C ASP A 61 8.81 -9.08 5.47
N SER A 62 7.95 -9.24 4.45
CA SER A 62 8.18 -8.65 3.14
C SER A 62 7.85 -7.16 3.13
N VAL A 63 8.61 -6.40 2.35
CA VAL A 63 8.31 -4.99 2.10
C VAL A 63 7.32 -4.91 0.93
N VAL A 64 6.19 -4.24 1.16
CA VAL A 64 5.12 -4.08 0.18
C VAL A 64 4.89 -2.62 -0.20
N THR A 65 4.39 -2.39 -1.41
CA THR A 65 3.88 -1.08 -1.80
C THR A 65 2.44 -0.94 -1.32
N VAL A 66 2.14 0.18 -0.67
CA VAL A 66 0.84 0.51 -0.11
C VAL A 66 0.33 1.78 -0.77
N LEU A 67 -0.88 1.71 -1.30
CA LEU A 67 -1.63 2.85 -1.75
C LEU A 67 -2.41 3.43 -0.56
N VAL A 68 -2.14 4.68 -0.23
CA VAL A 68 -2.74 5.41 0.88
C VAL A 68 -3.70 6.45 0.31
N SER A 69 -4.94 6.44 0.80
CA SER A 69 -5.89 7.54 0.62
C SER A 69 -6.46 7.93 1.98
N THR A 70 -7.19 9.05 2.06
CA THR A 70 -7.71 9.56 3.34
C THR A 70 -8.55 8.50 4.06
N GLY A 71 -7.98 7.96 5.14
CA GLY A 71 -8.61 6.91 5.96
C GLY A 71 -8.64 5.50 5.34
N THR A 72 -7.94 5.26 4.22
CA THR A 72 -7.95 3.96 3.53
C THR A 72 -6.54 3.55 3.09
N LEU A 73 -6.26 2.26 3.18
CA LEU A 73 -5.01 1.63 2.71
C LEU A 73 -5.35 0.46 1.79
N LEU A 74 -4.48 0.21 0.82
CA LEU A 74 -4.56 -0.94 -0.08
C LEU A 74 -3.16 -1.43 -0.41
N VAL A 75 -2.89 -2.72 -0.20
CA VAL A 75 -1.60 -3.33 -0.55
C VAL A 75 -1.57 -3.71 -2.02
N LEU A 76 -0.58 -3.21 -2.74
CA LEU A 76 -0.38 -3.48 -4.17
C LEU A 76 0.51 -4.71 -4.42
N GLY A 77 1.29 -5.13 -3.42
CA GLY A 77 2.18 -6.29 -3.49
C GLY A 77 3.63 -6.00 -3.11
N SER A 78 4.44 -7.06 -3.04
CA SER A 78 5.85 -6.99 -2.66
C SER A 78 6.70 -6.20 -3.67
N ILE A 79 7.65 -5.42 -3.15
CA ILE A 79 8.70 -4.76 -3.95
C ILE A 79 9.94 -5.64 -4.19
N ARG A 80 10.00 -6.83 -3.57
CA ARG A 80 11.06 -7.83 -3.81
C ARG A 80 10.44 -9.21 -3.99
N THR A 81 10.57 -9.75 -5.20
CA THR A 81 10.42 -11.18 -5.51
C THR A 81 11.69 -11.93 -5.18
#